data_AF-A0A2K3D9B5-F1
#
_entry.id   AF-A0A2K3D9B5-F1
#
_cell.length_a   1.000
_cell.length_b   1.000
_cell.length_c   1.000
_cell.angle_alpha   90.00
_cell.angle_beta   90.00
_cell.angle_gamma   90.00
#
_symmetry.space_group_name_H-M   'P 1'
#
loop_
_entity.id
_entity.type
_entity.pdbx_description
1 polymer ?
#
loop_
_entity_poly.entity_id
_entity_poly.type
_entity_poly.pdbx_seq_one_letter_code
_entity_poly.pdbx_strand_id
1 'polypeptide(L)'
;MAHGLRVVSHSRTLGVVFYDLPLGTAAAQGAPSLSPAIGTLGTLCGLPLTAFGRGFCASSYAVSRVLYHMEFAGLPPQTVLADFLKTLVRFVDRRIIVATPQGAGRARLPGLPSDCVALPPRDGGFGLLPVVEHVRARHAVLAVRWLQHMHGSAAGTYVPPWTAAATALVQQLHTAAHPLCVLTMQRAAGGVGPAADGCAIFGQPVAATCPALVRLLGALSYLPPVTILRPAVLVPGPWCFALPLWGNPVLPCAAGLQAGGLERDFPALMALPGLLTLGTAVRCWEALAAVRQLVASKPAGALGPRLARRCTMQYKRSVLRPILRIADMARVPPELQSGPDAAAQFSALLARMAAACAEPGVAAWRG
;
A
#
# COMPACT_ATOMS: atom_id res chain seq x y z
N MET A 1 14.38 37.54 16.08
CA MET A 1 14.34 37.30 14.62
C MET A 1 14.36 35.80 14.40
N ALA A 2 13.20 35.19 14.12
CA ALA A 2 13.14 33.77 13.77
C ALA A 2 13.61 33.64 12.32
N HIS A 3 14.85 33.21 12.12
CA HIS A 3 15.30 32.80 10.79
C HIS A 3 14.52 31.55 10.39
N GLY A 4 13.46 31.72 9.62
CA GLY A 4 12.69 30.62 9.06
C GLY A 4 13.60 29.69 8.25
N LEU A 5 13.31 28.39 8.28
CA LEU A 5 14.00 27.40 7.47
C LEU A 5 13.91 27.79 5.99
N ARG A 6 15.05 27.92 5.31
CA ARG A 6 15.10 28.21 3.88
C ARG A 6 14.58 27.00 3.11
N VAL A 7 13.39 27.14 2.53
CA VAL A 7 12.83 26.14 1.61
C VAL A 7 13.61 26.22 0.29
N VAL A 8 14.15 25.09 -0.16
CA VAL A 8 14.93 24.97 -1.41
C VAL A 8 14.18 24.08 -2.40
N SER A 9 14.17 24.47 -3.67
CA SER A 9 13.47 23.73 -4.74
C SER A 9 14.05 22.34 -5.00
N HIS A 10 15.32 22.11 -4.63
CA HIS A 10 15.92 20.80 -4.55
C HIS A 10 17.06 20.77 -3.52
N SER A 11 17.40 19.59 -3.01
CA SER A 11 18.58 19.36 -2.18
C SER A 11 19.24 18.05 -2.57
N ARG A 12 20.57 17.97 -2.49
CA ARG A 12 21.31 16.72 -2.71
C ARG A 12 22.01 16.31 -1.42
N THR A 13 21.67 15.15 -0.89
CA THR A 13 22.29 14.59 0.32
C THR A 13 22.59 13.11 0.10
N LEU A 14 23.80 12.66 0.49
CA LEU A 14 24.28 11.28 0.29
C LEU A 14 24.08 10.76 -1.15
N GLY A 15 24.29 11.63 -2.14
CA GLY A 15 24.14 11.26 -3.56
C GLY A 15 22.69 11.12 -4.06
N VAL A 16 21.68 11.35 -3.22
CA VAL A 16 20.25 11.36 -3.57
C VAL A 16 19.79 12.81 -3.74
N VAL A 17 18.99 13.08 -4.78
CA VAL A 17 18.39 14.40 -5.02
C VAL A 17 16.94 14.37 -4.57
N PHE A 18 16.58 15.34 -3.74
CA PHE A 18 15.24 15.63 -3.24
C PHE A 18 14.73 16.87 -3.95
N TYR A 19 13.44 16.92 -4.28
CA TYR A 19 12.82 18.04 -4.96
C TYR A 19 11.67 18.57 -4.11
N ASP A 20 11.49 19.88 -4.08
CA ASP A 20 10.28 20.51 -3.62
C ASP A 20 9.25 20.49 -4.77
N LEU A 21 8.07 19.97 -4.49
CA LEU A 21 7.04 19.65 -5.47
C LEU A 21 5.99 20.79 -5.51
N PRO A 22 5.32 21.04 -6.66
CA PRO A 22 4.79 20.02 -7.56
C PRO A 22 5.23 20.23 -9.00
N LEU A 23 5.94 19.28 -9.60
CA LEU A 23 6.26 19.40 -11.02
C LEU A 23 6.25 18.03 -11.71
N GLY A 24 5.39 17.90 -12.72
CA GLY A 24 5.40 16.81 -13.69
C GLY A 24 6.72 16.63 -14.45
N THR A 25 7.75 17.43 -14.15
CA THR A 25 9.13 17.30 -14.64
C THR A 25 10.08 16.61 -13.64
N ALA A 26 9.70 16.46 -12.37
CA ALA A 26 10.54 15.84 -11.34
C ALA A 26 10.73 14.32 -11.54
N ALA A 27 9.75 13.65 -12.17
CA ALA A 27 9.82 12.22 -12.47
C ALA A 27 10.98 11.87 -13.43
N ALA A 28 11.36 12.79 -14.32
CA ALA A 28 12.47 12.59 -15.25
C ALA A 28 13.84 12.92 -14.63
N GLN A 29 13.91 13.87 -13.69
CA GLN A 29 15.18 14.34 -13.11
C GLN A 29 15.64 13.50 -11.90
N GLY A 30 14.73 12.80 -11.23
CA GLY A 30 15.05 11.96 -10.07
C GLY A 30 15.48 10.53 -10.39
N ALA A 31 15.43 10.08 -11.65
CA ALA A 31 15.73 8.68 -12.00
C ALA A 31 17.21 8.34 -11.75
N PRO A 32 17.53 7.13 -11.24
CA PRO A 32 18.90 6.74 -10.96
C PRO A 32 19.68 6.57 -12.28
N SER A 33 20.86 7.20 -12.38
CA SER A 33 21.76 7.00 -13.52
C SER A 33 22.37 5.60 -13.51
N LEU A 34 22.32 4.90 -14.65
CA LEU A 34 22.88 3.56 -14.80
C LEU A 34 24.31 3.55 -15.36
N SER A 35 24.83 4.72 -15.75
CA SER A 35 26.18 4.86 -16.33
C SER A 35 27.30 4.29 -15.44
N PRO A 36 27.29 4.47 -14.10
CA PRO A 36 28.31 3.88 -13.23
C PRO A 36 28.34 2.34 -13.27
N ALA A 37 27.15 1.71 -13.35
CA ALA A 37 27.04 0.26 -13.47
C ALA A 37 27.57 -0.21 -14.83
N ILE A 38 27.18 0.46 -15.91
CA ILE A 38 27.63 0.15 -17.28
C ILE A 38 29.16 0.29 -17.40
N GLY A 39 29.74 1.35 -16.84
CA GLY A 39 31.20 1.53 -16.82
C GLY A 39 31.91 0.40 -16.08
N THR A 40 31.35 -0.04 -14.95
CA THR A 40 31.88 -1.17 -14.18
C THR A 40 31.79 -2.49 -14.95
N LEU A 41 30.70 -2.74 -15.68
CA LEU A 41 30.61 -3.88 -16.60
C LEU A 41 31.69 -3.83 -17.68
N GLY A 42 32.05 -2.63 -18.16
CA GLY A 42 33.20 -2.39 -19.03
C GLY A 42 34.50 -2.94 -18.47
N THR A 43 34.82 -2.59 -17.22
CA THR A 43 36.00 -3.10 -16.53
C THR A 43 35.94 -4.62 -16.34
N LEU A 44 34.79 -5.15 -15.89
CA LEU A 44 34.60 -6.59 -15.69
C LEU A 44 34.69 -7.39 -17.00
N CYS A 45 34.33 -6.78 -18.13
CA CYS A 45 34.46 -7.37 -19.46
C CYS A 45 35.93 -7.64 -19.82
N GLY A 46 36.91 -6.99 -19.19
CA GLY A 46 38.34 -7.29 -19.35
C GLY A 46 38.77 -8.60 -18.69
N LEU A 47 38.07 -9.04 -17.65
CA LEU A 47 38.48 -10.13 -16.76
C LEU A 47 38.13 -11.53 -17.31
N PRO A 48 38.98 -12.56 -17.12
CA PRO A 48 38.72 -13.92 -17.58
C PRO A 48 37.73 -14.66 -16.65
N LEU A 49 36.49 -14.17 -16.58
CA LEU A 49 35.46 -14.73 -15.70
C LEU A 49 34.64 -15.82 -16.40
N THR A 50 34.34 -16.89 -15.65
CA THR A 50 33.32 -17.87 -16.04
C THR A 50 31.95 -17.20 -16.15
N ALA A 51 30.97 -17.83 -16.79
CA ALA A 51 29.65 -17.23 -16.93
C ALA A 51 28.98 -16.98 -15.54
N PHE A 52 29.16 -17.87 -14.56
CA PHE A 52 28.71 -17.63 -13.19
C PHE A 52 29.46 -16.47 -12.54
N GLY A 53 30.80 -16.43 -12.69
CA GLY A 53 31.61 -15.33 -12.19
C GLY A 53 31.23 -13.98 -12.78
N ARG A 54 30.84 -13.94 -14.06
CA ARG A 54 30.27 -12.73 -14.70
C ARG A 54 28.96 -12.33 -14.02
N GLY A 55 28.04 -13.27 -13.81
CA GLY A 55 26.79 -13.01 -13.08
C GLY A 55 27.04 -12.44 -11.70
N PHE A 56 27.84 -13.15 -10.89
CA PHE A 56 28.15 -12.76 -9.52
C PHE A 56 28.84 -11.38 -9.45
N CYS A 57 29.86 -11.13 -10.27
CA CYS A 57 30.56 -9.85 -10.29
C CYS A 57 29.68 -8.71 -10.83
N ALA A 58 28.83 -8.97 -11.83
CA ALA A 58 27.87 -7.97 -12.30
C ALA A 58 26.91 -7.56 -11.18
N SER A 59 26.38 -8.52 -10.41
CA SER A 59 25.53 -8.26 -9.25
C SER A 59 26.25 -7.48 -8.16
N SER A 60 27.40 -7.99 -7.72
CA SER A 60 28.11 -7.50 -6.53
C SER A 60 28.85 -6.18 -6.76
N TYR A 61 29.33 -5.92 -7.98
CA TYR A 61 30.13 -4.73 -8.27
C TYR A 61 29.47 -3.72 -9.20
N ALA A 62 28.72 -4.15 -10.22
CA ALA A 62 28.10 -3.21 -11.16
C ALA A 62 26.72 -2.77 -10.69
N VAL A 63 25.82 -3.72 -10.42
CA VAL A 63 24.45 -3.46 -9.97
C VAL A 63 24.44 -2.80 -8.59
N SER A 64 25.31 -3.23 -7.67
CA SER A 64 25.43 -2.64 -6.32
C SER A 64 25.64 -1.12 -6.33
N ARG A 65 26.30 -0.56 -7.37
CA ARG A 65 26.50 0.90 -7.52
C ARG A 65 25.23 1.70 -7.70
N VAL A 66 24.17 1.06 -8.20
CA VAL A 66 22.91 1.74 -8.54
C VAL A 66 21.76 1.33 -7.62
N LEU A 67 21.87 0.21 -6.89
CA LEU A 67 20.81 -0.25 -5.96
C LEU A 67 20.47 0.78 -4.89
N TYR A 68 21.48 1.43 -4.32
CA TYR A 68 21.25 2.50 -3.34
C TYR A 68 20.40 3.63 -3.92
N HIS A 69 20.72 4.09 -5.13
CA HIS A 69 19.93 5.15 -5.78
C HIS A 69 18.53 4.67 -6.16
N MET A 70 18.38 3.44 -6.63
CA MET A 70 17.08 2.84 -6.94
C MET A 70 16.18 2.67 -5.70
N GLU A 71 16.75 2.50 -4.52
CA GLU A 71 15.97 2.47 -3.28
C GLU A 71 15.29 3.82 -3.00
N PHE A 72 15.97 4.94 -3.22
CA PHE A 72 15.42 6.27 -2.94
C PHE A 72 14.70 6.91 -4.11
N ALA A 73 15.10 6.62 -5.34
CA ALA A 73 14.50 7.17 -6.55
C ALA A 73 13.38 6.27 -7.11
N GLY A 74 13.46 4.96 -6.87
CA GLY A 74 12.68 3.96 -7.60
C GLY A 74 13.44 3.43 -8.82
N LEU A 75 12.73 2.62 -9.61
CA LEU A 75 13.26 2.09 -10.85
C LEU A 75 13.35 3.19 -11.92
N PRO A 76 14.37 3.18 -12.80
CA PRO A 76 14.44 4.09 -13.94
C PRO A 76 13.30 3.81 -14.94
N PRO A 77 13.07 4.70 -15.92
CA PRO A 77 12.07 4.50 -16.96
C PRO A 77 12.18 3.12 -17.61
N GLN A 78 11.04 2.50 -17.94
CA GLN A 78 10.97 1.11 -18.36
C GLN A 78 11.87 0.78 -19.57
N THR A 79 12.02 1.71 -20.51
CA THR A 79 12.91 1.56 -21.68
C THR A 79 14.37 1.44 -21.25
N VAL A 80 14.84 2.40 -20.43
CA VAL A 80 16.21 2.44 -19.89
C VAL A 80 16.49 1.20 -19.02
N LEU A 81 15.53 0.81 -18.20
CA LEU A 81 15.62 -0.39 -17.37
C LEU A 81 15.73 -1.66 -18.21
N ALA A 82 14.87 -1.83 -19.21
CA ALA A 82 14.86 -3.00 -20.08
C ALA A 82 16.19 -3.16 -20.83
N ASP A 83 16.76 -2.06 -21.33
CA ASP A 83 18.04 -2.09 -22.04
C ASP A 83 19.21 -2.42 -21.10
N PHE A 84 19.17 -1.93 -19.86
CA PHE A 84 20.14 -2.31 -18.84
C PHE A 84 20.06 -3.79 -18.48
N LEU A 85 18.85 -4.33 -18.24
CA LEU A 85 18.64 -5.75 -17.95
C LEU A 85 19.10 -6.65 -19.11
N LYS A 86 18.77 -6.29 -20.35
CA LYS A 86 19.29 -6.97 -21.55
C LYS A 86 20.82 -6.95 -21.61
N THR A 87 21.44 -5.83 -21.22
CA THR A 87 22.90 -5.72 -21.18
C THR A 87 23.50 -6.64 -20.13
N LEU A 88 22.91 -6.74 -18.94
CA LEU A 88 23.36 -7.69 -17.90
C LEU A 88 23.27 -9.14 -18.39
N VAL A 89 22.13 -9.52 -18.99
CA VAL A 89 21.94 -10.87 -19.55
C VAL A 89 22.99 -11.16 -20.63
N ARG A 90 23.20 -10.25 -21.58
CA ARG A 90 24.20 -10.39 -22.65
C ARG A 90 25.64 -10.46 -22.12
N PHE A 91 25.93 -9.76 -21.03
CA PHE A 91 27.22 -9.82 -20.36
C PHE A 91 27.45 -11.20 -19.73
N VAL A 92 26.47 -11.73 -19.01
CA VAL A 92 26.55 -13.08 -18.42
C VAL A 92 26.63 -14.14 -19.51
N ASP A 93 25.78 -14.04 -20.53
CA ASP A 93 25.66 -15.01 -21.63
C ASP A 93 26.92 -15.04 -22.50
N ARG A 94 27.23 -13.91 -23.14
CA ARG A 94 28.21 -13.83 -24.25
C ARG A 94 29.35 -12.87 -23.98
N ARG A 95 29.42 -12.27 -22.78
CA ARG A 95 30.38 -11.22 -22.43
C ARG A 95 30.27 -9.99 -23.36
N ILE A 96 29.03 -9.63 -23.71
CA ILE A 96 28.75 -8.49 -24.58
C ILE A 96 28.19 -7.33 -23.75
N ILE A 97 28.79 -6.15 -23.94
CA ILE A 97 28.22 -4.87 -23.50
C ILE A 97 28.05 -3.97 -24.73
N VAL A 98 27.10 -3.03 -24.71
CA VAL A 98 26.85 -2.14 -25.87
C VAL A 98 28.11 -1.36 -26.28
N ALA A 99 29.03 -1.12 -25.34
CA ALA A 99 30.30 -0.43 -25.55
C ALA A 99 31.49 -1.34 -25.93
N THR A 100 31.32 -2.65 -26.13
CA THR A 100 32.46 -3.49 -26.54
C THR A 100 32.84 -3.16 -28.00
N PRO A 101 34.06 -2.67 -28.28
CA PRO A 101 34.48 -2.40 -29.65
C PRO A 101 34.35 -3.67 -30.50
N GLN A 102 33.77 -3.55 -31.68
CA GLN A 102 33.55 -4.68 -32.61
C GLN A 102 34.86 -5.37 -33.09
N GLY A 103 36.04 -4.92 -32.64
CA GLY A 103 37.35 -5.39 -33.10
C GLY A 103 38.30 -5.94 -32.03
N ALA A 104 37.89 -6.12 -30.77
CA ALA A 104 38.76 -6.79 -29.79
C ALA A 104 38.76 -8.30 -30.07
N GLY A 105 39.84 -8.83 -30.66
CA GLY A 105 40.01 -10.19 -31.21
C GLY A 105 39.86 -11.39 -30.27
N ARG A 106 38.98 -11.33 -29.25
CA ARG A 106 38.51 -12.49 -28.50
C ARG A 106 37.26 -13.03 -29.16
N ALA A 107 37.30 -14.31 -29.55
CA ALA A 107 36.13 -15.02 -30.07
C ALA A 107 34.94 -14.84 -29.11
N ARG A 108 33.76 -14.52 -29.68
CA ARG A 108 32.52 -14.43 -28.90
C ARG A 108 32.27 -15.77 -28.22
N LEU A 109 31.99 -15.74 -26.92
CA LEU A 109 31.65 -16.96 -26.20
C LEU A 109 30.33 -17.51 -26.76
N PRO A 110 30.20 -18.85 -26.92
CA PRO A 110 28.89 -19.45 -27.14
C PRO A 110 27.99 -19.07 -25.96
N GLY A 111 26.73 -18.73 -26.26
CA GLY A 111 25.76 -18.43 -25.22
C GLY A 111 25.44 -19.66 -24.37
N LEU A 112 25.00 -19.42 -23.14
CA LEU A 112 24.41 -20.39 -22.23
C LEU A 112 23.10 -20.93 -22.84
N PRO A 113 22.99 -22.25 -23.10
CA PRO A 113 21.73 -22.85 -23.49
C PRO A 113 20.74 -22.78 -22.31
N SER A 114 19.62 -22.08 -22.52
CA SER A 114 18.65 -21.83 -21.43
C SER A 114 18.08 -23.12 -20.84
N ASP A 115 17.90 -24.16 -21.65
CA ASP A 115 17.34 -25.45 -21.23
C ASP A 115 18.26 -26.23 -20.29
N CYS A 116 19.56 -25.91 -20.29
CA CYS A 116 20.55 -26.55 -19.43
C CYS A 116 20.78 -25.82 -18.10
N VAL A 117 20.03 -24.73 -17.83
CA VAL A 117 20.20 -23.93 -16.61
C VAL A 117 18.88 -23.90 -15.83
N ALA A 118 18.90 -24.38 -14.59
CA ALA A 118 17.71 -24.43 -13.73
C ALA A 118 17.03 -23.06 -13.54
N LEU A 119 17.81 -21.98 -13.52
CA LEU A 119 17.30 -20.61 -13.57
C LEU A 119 18.21 -19.76 -14.49
N PRO A 120 17.71 -19.26 -15.63
CA PRO A 120 18.53 -18.52 -16.57
C PRO A 120 18.82 -17.10 -16.07
N PRO A 121 19.88 -16.43 -16.59
CA PRO A 121 20.25 -15.08 -16.16
C PRO A 121 19.13 -14.04 -16.31
N ARG A 122 18.27 -14.18 -17.32
CA ARG A 122 17.13 -13.26 -17.53
C ARG A 122 16.16 -13.19 -16.35
N ASP A 123 16.11 -14.25 -15.54
CA ASP A 123 15.20 -14.39 -14.40
C ASP A 123 15.96 -14.19 -13.07
N GLY A 124 17.18 -13.65 -13.11
CA GLY A 124 18.03 -13.50 -11.92
C GLY A 124 18.72 -14.80 -11.49
N GLY A 125 18.94 -15.71 -12.43
CA GLY A 125 19.69 -16.93 -12.21
C GLY A 125 21.19 -16.80 -12.51
N PHE A 126 21.92 -17.89 -12.26
CA PHE A 126 23.33 -18.03 -12.63
C PHE A 126 24.26 -16.92 -12.09
N GLY A 127 24.01 -16.50 -10.85
CA GLY A 127 24.79 -15.46 -10.15
C GLY A 127 24.31 -14.02 -10.40
N LEU A 128 23.37 -13.80 -11.34
CA LEU A 128 22.83 -12.47 -11.61
C LEU A 128 21.69 -12.12 -10.66
N LEU A 129 21.65 -10.91 -10.11
CA LEU A 129 20.58 -10.45 -9.23
C LEU A 129 19.32 -10.08 -10.04
N PRO A 130 18.10 -10.54 -9.66
CA PRO A 130 16.86 -10.05 -10.22
C PRO A 130 16.61 -8.61 -9.73
N VAL A 131 17.11 -7.62 -10.49
CA VAL A 131 17.20 -6.21 -10.03
C VAL A 131 15.83 -5.62 -9.69
N VAL A 132 14.81 -5.90 -10.50
CA VAL A 132 13.47 -5.34 -10.35
C VAL A 132 12.81 -5.86 -9.06
N GLU A 133 12.84 -7.17 -8.89
CA GLU A 133 12.33 -7.90 -7.74
C GLU A 133 13.08 -7.48 -6.48
N HIS A 134 14.41 -7.34 -6.56
CA HIS A 134 15.24 -6.91 -5.44
C HIS A 134 14.85 -5.50 -4.95
N VAL A 135 14.75 -4.52 -5.85
CA VAL A 135 14.37 -3.15 -5.48
C VAL A 135 12.96 -3.11 -4.90
N ARG A 136 11.99 -3.78 -5.53
CA ARG A 136 10.61 -3.87 -5.02
C ARG A 136 10.56 -4.56 -3.65
N ALA A 137 11.32 -5.63 -3.45
CA ALA A 137 11.40 -6.32 -2.16
C ALA A 137 11.93 -5.41 -1.05
N ARG A 138 12.93 -4.56 -1.33
CA ARG A 138 13.41 -3.56 -0.37
C ARG A 138 12.30 -2.59 0.05
N HIS A 139 11.55 -2.05 -0.91
CA HIS A 139 10.41 -1.17 -0.63
C HIS A 139 9.30 -1.89 0.15
N ALA A 140 9.00 -3.15 -0.18
CA ALA A 140 8.03 -3.96 0.55
C ALA A 140 8.49 -4.21 2.00
N VAL A 141 9.77 -4.49 2.23
CA VAL A 141 10.33 -4.64 3.59
C VAL A 141 10.21 -3.34 4.38
N LEU A 142 10.42 -2.18 3.77
CA LEU A 142 10.17 -0.89 4.43
C LEU A 142 8.69 -0.75 4.82
N ALA A 143 7.75 -1.08 3.92
CA ALA A 143 6.33 -1.03 4.24
C ALA A 143 5.96 -1.98 5.39
N VAL A 144 6.52 -3.20 5.43
CA VAL A 144 6.32 -4.14 6.55
C VAL A 144 6.89 -3.58 7.86
N ARG A 145 8.09 -2.97 7.83
CA ARG A 145 8.69 -2.34 9.02
C ARG A 145 7.83 -1.20 9.56
N TRP A 146 7.25 -0.40 8.67
CA TRP A 146 6.31 0.65 9.05
C TRP A 146 5.09 0.06 9.76
N LEU A 147 4.48 -0.99 9.20
CA LEU A 147 3.34 -1.67 9.81
C LEU A 147 3.70 -2.27 11.18
N GLN A 148 4.83 -2.98 11.29
CA GLN A 148 5.29 -3.56 12.55
C GLN A 148 5.54 -2.50 13.62
N HIS A 149 6.14 -1.36 13.25
CA HIS A 149 6.39 -0.27 14.16
C HIS A 149 5.09 0.35 14.71
N MET A 150 4.12 0.62 13.84
CA MET A 150 2.83 1.21 14.25
C MET A 150 2.05 0.34 15.25
N HIS A 151 2.35 -0.96 15.30
CA HIS A 151 1.71 -1.91 16.22
C HIS A 151 2.63 -2.34 17.37
N GLY A 152 3.69 -1.56 17.64
CA GLY A 152 4.61 -1.84 18.76
C GLY A 152 5.37 -3.16 18.64
N SER A 153 5.40 -3.77 17.46
CA SER A 153 5.98 -5.10 17.19
C SER A 153 7.33 -5.02 16.46
N ALA A 154 7.89 -3.81 16.32
CA ALA A 154 9.21 -3.64 15.72
C ALA A 154 10.30 -4.19 16.64
N ALA A 155 11.21 -5.00 16.09
CA ALA A 155 12.37 -5.48 16.82
C ALA A 155 13.37 -4.33 17.04
N GLY A 156 13.68 -4.04 18.31
CA GLY A 156 14.65 -3.02 18.72
C GLY A 156 14.03 -1.70 19.21
N THR A 157 14.87 -0.81 19.74
CA THR A 157 14.47 0.47 20.32
C THR A 157 14.45 1.63 19.32
N TYR A 158 14.99 1.44 18.11
CA TYR A 158 15.04 2.50 17.11
C TYR A 158 13.70 2.65 16.40
N VAL A 159 13.09 3.82 16.58
CA VAL A 159 11.90 4.25 15.85
C VAL A 159 12.32 5.14 14.70
N PRO A 160 12.19 4.69 13.44
CA PRO A 160 12.55 5.54 12.32
C PRO A 160 11.53 6.68 12.21
N PRO A 161 11.93 7.97 12.26
CA PRO A 161 10.98 9.09 12.27
C PRO A 161 10.09 9.16 11.01
N TRP A 162 10.53 8.53 9.91
CA TRP A 162 9.77 8.48 8.66
C TRP A 162 8.48 7.64 8.77
N THR A 163 8.35 6.71 9.74
CA THR A 163 7.13 5.90 9.90
C THR A 163 5.96 6.76 10.35
N ALA A 164 6.18 7.69 11.28
CA ALA A 164 5.19 8.67 11.71
C ALA A 164 4.79 9.59 10.56
N ALA A 165 5.75 10.04 9.75
CA ALA A 165 5.48 10.84 8.56
C ALA A 165 4.64 10.08 7.53
N ALA A 166 4.94 8.80 7.28
CA ALA A 166 4.16 7.95 6.38
C ALA A 166 2.71 7.78 6.86
N THR A 167 2.51 7.56 8.17
CA THR A 167 1.17 7.50 8.79
C THR A 167 0.42 8.81 8.62
N ALA A 168 1.06 9.95 8.88
CA ALA A 168 0.43 11.26 8.72
C ALA A 168 0.04 11.52 7.26
N LEU A 169 0.89 11.16 6.29
CA LEU A 169 0.59 11.31 4.87
C LEU A 169 -0.62 10.46 4.44
N VAL A 170 -0.72 9.22 4.94
CA VAL A 170 -1.89 8.37 4.66
C VAL A 170 -3.16 8.93 5.30
N GLN A 171 -3.07 9.46 6.52
CA GLN A 171 -4.20 10.10 7.20
C GLN A 171 -4.63 11.42 6.54
N GLN A 172 -3.70 12.13 5.88
CA GLN A 172 -4.03 13.30 5.07
C GLN A 172 -4.83 12.95 3.82
N LEU A 173 -4.64 11.75 3.24
CA LEU A 173 -5.45 11.28 2.12
C LEU A 173 -6.87 10.93 2.56
N HIS A 174 -7.02 10.28 3.70
CA HIS A 174 -8.32 10.01 4.29
C HIS A 174 -8.20 9.89 5.80
N THR A 175 -9.07 10.58 6.55
CA THR A 175 -9.01 10.63 8.02
C THR A 175 -9.12 9.25 8.68
N ALA A 176 -9.87 8.35 8.05
CA ALA A 176 -10.03 6.97 8.51
C ALA A 176 -8.94 6.00 8.01
N ALA A 177 -7.95 6.48 7.26
CA ALA A 177 -6.85 5.65 6.79
C ALA A 177 -5.88 5.33 7.91
N HIS A 178 -6.09 4.16 8.50
CA HIS A 178 -5.11 3.51 9.35
C HIS A 178 -4.06 2.80 8.49
N PRO A 179 -2.76 2.74 8.86
CA PRO A 179 -1.74 2.07 8.05
C PRO A 179 -2.08 0.63 7.62
N LEU A 180 -2.89 -0.10 8.39
CA LEU A 180 -3.38 -1.43 8.00
C LEU A 180 -4.15 -1.45 6.67
N CYS A 181 -4.76 -0.34 6.25
CA CYS A 181 -5.51 -0.26 4.99
C CYS A 181 -4.66 -0.57 3.77
N VAL A 182 -3.33 -0.42 3.85
CA VAL A 182 -2.40 -0.77 2.75
C VAL A 182 -2.41 -2.27 2.44
N LEU A 183 -2.86 -3.11 3.38
CA LEU A 183 -2.97 -4.56 3.22
C LEU A 183 -4.25 -4.97 2.48
N THR A 184 -5.29 -4.14 2.53
CA THR A 184 -6.58 -4.35 1.86
C THR A 184 -6.73 -3.48 0.62
N MET A 185 -5.73 -2.65 0.29
CA MET A 185 -5.71 -1.89 -0.94
C MET A 185 -5.88 -2.83 -2.12
N GLN A 186 -6.83 -2.48 -2.98
CA GLN A 186 -6.98 -3.19 -4.22
C GLN A 186 -5.72 -3.06 -5.06
N ARG A 187 -5.19 -4.23 -5.42
CA ARG A 187 -4.15 -4.34 -6.43
C ARG A 187 -4.88 -4.36 -7.77
N ALA A 188 -4.48 -3.51 -8.70
CA ALA A 188 -5.05 -3.51 -10.05
C ALA A 188 -4.94 -4.94 -10.63
N ALA A 189 -6.07 -5.63 -10.70
CA ALA A 189 -6.12 -7.00 -11.19
C ALA A 189 -5.76 -7.00 -12.68
N GLY A 190 -4.69 -7.70 -13.05
CA GLY A 190 -4.40 -8.01 -14.46
C GLY A 190 -3.41 -7.11 -15.21
N GLY A 191 -2.75 -6.14 -14.57
CA GLY A 191 -1.72 -5.34 -15.23
C GLY A 191 -0.32 -5.97 -15.13
N VAL A 192 0.09 -6.80 -16.11
CA VAL A 192 1.54 -7.03 -16.35
C VAL A 192 2.08 -5.78 -17.06
N GLY A 193 2.42 -4.78 -16.28
CA GLY A 193 2.89 -3.47 -16.75
C GLY A 193 3.13 -2.55 -15.56
N PRO A 194 3.88 -1.45 -15.70
CA PRO A 194 4.03 -0.52 -14.62
C PRO A 194 2.62 0.00 -14.28
N ALA A 195 2.16 -0.26 -13.06
CA ALA A 195 1.09 0.51 -12.43
C ALA A 195 1.60 1.95 -12.23
N ALA A 196 1.88 2.63 -13.34
CA ALA A 196 2.46 3.96 -13.39
C ALA A 196 1.48 5.00 -12.89
N ASP A 197 0.17 4.75 -12.90
CA ASP A 197 -0.82 5.79 -12.67
C ASP A 197 -1.80 5.45 -11.53
N GLY A 198 -1.26 5.41 -10.30
CA GLY A 198 -2.04 5.69 -9.10
C GLY A 198 -2.24 4.50 -8.15
N CYS A 199 -1.58 4.56 -6.99
CA CYS A 199 -2.09 3.90 -5.80
C CYS A 199 -3.27 4.72 -5.26
N ALA A 200 -4.34 4.08 -4.80
CA ALA A 200 -5.45 4.79 -4.18
C ALA A 200 -5.75 4.20 -2.79
N ILE A 201 -6.02 5.09 -1.83
CA ILE A 201 -6.47 4.74 -0.49
C ILE A 201 -7.94 5.11 -0.41
N PHE A 202 -8.82 4.11 -0.28
CA PHE A 202 -10.26 4.35 -0.19
C PHE A 202 -10.82 5.23 -1.34
N GLY A 203 -10.31 5.01 -2.56
CA GLY A 203 -10.67 5.78 -3.74
C GLY A 203 -9.95 7.12 -3.90
N GLN A 204 -9.18 7.57 -2.90
CA GLN A 204 -8.38 8.79 -2.97
C GLN A 204 -7.01 8.48 -3.60
N PRO A 205 -6.64 9.11 -4.73
CA PRO A 205 -5.35 8.88 -5.36
C PRO A 205 -4.22 9.40 -4.46
N VAL A 206 -3.20 8.58 -4.28
CA VAL A 206 -1.96 8.97 -3.61
C VAL A 206 -1.23 9.93 -4.54
N ALA A 207 -1.08 11.18 -4.11
CA ALA A 207 -0.44 12.20 -4.92
C ALA A 207 0.99 11.78 -5.30
N ALA A 208 1.35 11.96 -6.58
CA ALA A 208 2.70 11.72 -7.08
C ALA A 208 3.76 12.62 -6.40
N THR A 209 3.31 13.65 -5.68
CA THR A 209 4.13 14.50 -4.82
C THR A 209 4.70 13.76 -3.59
N CYS A 210 4.28 12.52 -3.33
CA CYS A 210 4.87 11.66 -2.30
C CYS A 210 5.46 10.39 -2.92
N PRO A 211 6.54 10.49 -3.73
CA PRO A 211 7.05 9.35 -4.48
C PRO A 211 7.55 8.20 -3.58
N ALA A 212 8.00 8.51 -2.36
CA ALA A 212 8.33 7.49 -1.37
C ALA A 212 7.10 6.66 -0.95
N LEU A 213 5.96 7.32 -0.70
CA LEU A 213 4.72 6.64 -0.35
C LEU A 213 4.20 5.81 -1.54
N VAL A 214 4.22 6.37 -2.76
CA VAL A 214 3.84 5.63 -3.98
C VAL A 214 4.68 4.37 -4.16
N ARG A 215 6.00 4.43 -3.92
CA ARG A 215 6.88 3.25 -4.00
C ARG A 215 6.57 2.21 -2.92
N LEU A 216 6.36 2.65 -1.68
CA LEU A 216 6.02 1.75 -0.57
C LEU A 216 4.72 0.99 -0.87
N LEU A 217 3.67 1.71 -1.27
CA LEU A 217 2.36 1.14 -1.58
C LEU A 217 2.40 0.28 -2.84
N GLY A 218 3.06 0.77 -3.90
CA GLY A 218 3.24 0.05 -5.15
C GLY A 218 4.01 -1.25 -4.97
N ALA A 219 5.01 -1.28 -4.09
CA ALA A 219 5.79 -2.49 -3.80
C ALA A 219 4.94 -3.61 -3.17
N LEU A 220 3.98 -3.25 -2.30
CA LEU A 220 3.06 -4.23 -1.70
C LEU A 220 2.16 -4.89 -2.75
N SER A 221 1.90 -4.23 -3.89
CA SER A 221 1.11 -4.82 -4.97
C SER A 221 1.77 -6.03 -5.65
N TYR A 222 3.10 -6.14 -5.56
CA TYR A 222 3.88 -7.26 -6.12
C TYR A 222 4.00 -8.46 -5.18
N LEU A 223 3.56 -8.33 -3.93
CA LEU A 223 3.52 -9.45 -2.99
C LEU A 223 2.36 -10.40 -3.36
N PRO A 224 2.37 -11.66 -2.91
CA PRO A 224 1.17 -12.48 -2.94
C PRO A 224 0.06 -11.82 -2.10
N PRO A 225 -1.20 -12.20 -2.32
CA PRO A 225 -2.27 -11.65 -1.53
C PRO A 225 -2.15 -11.93 -0.03
N VAL A 226 -2.65 -10.99 0.77
CA VAL A 226 -2.63 -11.13 2.23
C VAL A 226 -3.49 -12.33 2.63
N THR A 227 -2.95 -13.17 3.51
CA THR A 227 -3.64 -14.33 4.07
C THR A 227 -3.43 -14.35 5.58
N ILE A 228 -4.46 -14.75 6.31
CA ILE A 228 -4.38 -14.91 7.76
C ILE A 228 -3.83 -16.32 8.03
N LEU A 229 -2.56 -16.42 8.45
CA LEU A 229 -1.90 -17.71 8.63
C LEU A 229 -2.30 -18.45 9.91
N ARG A 230 -2.71 -17.72 10.95
CA ARG A 230 -3.05 -18.28 12.28
C ARG A 230 -4.37 -17.70 12.82
N PRO A 231 -5.50 -17.99 12.17
CA PRO A 231 -6.80 -17.44 12.59
C PRO A 231 -7.19 -17.85 14.02
N ALA A 232 -6.82 -19.07 14.44
CA ALA A 232 -7.13 -19.58 15.78
C ALA A 232 -6.45 -18.83 16.95
N VAL A 233 -5.45 -17.98 16.67
CA VAL A 233 -4.75 -17.19 17.70
C VAL A 233 -5.43 -15.82 17.92
N LEU A 234 -6.32 -15.41 17.02
CA LEU A 234 -7.07 -14.17 17.12
C LEU A 234 -8.32 -14.38 17.98
N VAL A 235 -8.15 -14.50 19.30
CA VAL A 235 -9.28 -14.53 20.24
C VAL A 235 -9.82 -13.11 20.42
N PRO A 236 -11.11 -12.84 20.09
CA PRO A 236 -11.71 -11.52 20.31
C PRO A 236 -11.58 -11.08 21.78
N GLY A 237 -11.39 -9.78 21.99
CA GLY A 237 -11.30 -9.19 23.33
C GLY A 237 -11.53 -7.67 23.31
N PRO A 238 -11.32 -6.94 24.42
CA PRO A 238 -11.69 -5.53 24.52
C PRO A 238 -10.84 -4.66 23.57
N TRP A 239 -9.64 -5.14 23.26
CA TRP A 239 -8.72 -4.52 22.30
C TRP A 239 -9.31 -4.43 20.88
N CYS A 240 -10.25 -5.31 20.51
CA CYS A 240 -10.89 -5.28 19.20
C CYS A 240 -11.67 -3.98 18.96
N PHE A 241 -12.19 -3.34 20.02
CA PHE A 241 -12.89 -2.05 19.90
C PHE A 241 -11.98 -0.94 19.36
N ALA A 242 -10.67 -1.04 19.53
CA ALA A 242 -9.69 -0.07 19.05
C ALA A 242 -9.23 -0.34 17.60
N LEU A 243 -9.56 -1.50 17.03
CA LEU A 243 -9.18 -1.82 15.66
C LEU A 243 -9.82 -0.85 14.66
N PRO A 244 -9.11 -0.50 13.59
CA PRO A 244 -9.70 0.28 12.51
C PRO A 244 -10.88 -0.48 11.92
N LEU A 245 -11.94 0.26 11.59
CA LEU A 245 -13.12 -0.29 10.92
C LEU A 245 -12.84 -0.52 9.43
N TRP A 246 -12.20 0.46 8.80
CA TRP A 246 -11.98 0.50 7.36
C TRP A 246 -10.57 0.03 7.01
N GLY A 247 -10.45 -0.68 5.89
CA GLY A 247 -9.19 -1.29 5.47
C GLY A 247 -8.61 -2.30 6.47
N ASN A 248 -9.47 -2.93 7.27
CA ASN A 248 -9.05 -3.95 8.23
C ASN A 248 -9.00 -5.33 7.53
N PRO A 249 -7.85 -6.01 7.45
CA PRO A 249 -7.73 -7.28 6.75
C PRO A 249 -8.54 -8.43 7.38
N VAL A 250 -8.98 -8.29 8.64
CA VAL A 250 -9.88 -9.24 9.31
C VAL A 250 -11.34 -9.04 8.86
N LEU A 251 -11.65 -7.88 8.29
CA LEU A 251 -13.00 -7.52 7.82
C LEU A 251 -12.98 -7.25 6.31
N PRO A 252 -12.80 -8.29 5.47
CA PRO A 252 -12.79 -8.12 4.02
C PRO A 252 -14.17 -7.70 3.50
N CYS A 253 -14.23 -7.15 2.29
CA CYS A 253 -15.51 -6.91 1.62
C CYS A 253 -16.23 -8.24 1.30
N ALA A 254 -17.51 -8.19 0.94
CA ALA A 254 -18.32 -9.37 0.63
C ALA A 254 -17.72 -10.24 -0.48
N ALA A 255 -17.06 -9.62 -1.47
CA ALA A 255 -16.34 -10.30 -2.55
C ALA A 255 -14.96 -10.86 -2.14
N GLY A 256 -14.61 -10.78 -0.85
CA GLY A 256 -13.38 -11.31 -0.28
C GLY A 256 -12.23 -10.29 -0.22
N LEU A 257 -11.15 -10.66 0.46
CA LEU A 257 -10.03 -9.76 0.76
C LEU A 257 -9.33 -9.18 -0.49
N GLN A 258 -9.37 -9.90 -1.61
CA GLN A 258 -8.84 -9.42 -2.90
C GLN A 258 -9.65 -8.27 -3.48
N ALA A 259 -10.95 -8.25 -3.19
CA ALA A 259 -11.85 -7.23 -3.67
C ALA A 259 -11.88 -6.00 -2.75
N GLY A 260 -11.14 -5.98 -1.63
CA GLY A 260 -10.94 -4.84 -0.73
C GLY A 260 -11.48 -5.07 0.70
N GLY A 261 -11.73 -3.98 1.43
CA GLY A 261 -12.33 -3.99 2.77
C GLY A 261 -13.79 -3.52 2.80
N LEU A 262 -14.36 -3.45 4.01
CA LEU A 262 -15.76 -3.02 4.26
C LEU A 262 -16.14 -1.68 3.63
N GLU A 263 -15.19 -0.79 3.38
CA GLU A 263 -15.41 0.50 2.73
C GLU A 263 -16.10 0.40 1.36
N ARG A 264 -16.02 -0.78 0.71
CA ARG A 264 -16.67 -1.06 -0.58
C ARG A 264 -18.12 -1.48 -0.44
N ASP A 265 -18.42 -2.23 0.60
CA ASP A 265 -19.78 -2.67 0.88
C ASP A 265 -20.61 -1.50 1.48
N PHE A 266 -19.94 -0.57 2.18
CA PHE A 266 -20.58 0.52 2.93
C PHE A 266 -19.97 1.91 2.65
N PRO A 267 -19.98 2.40 1.40
CA PRO A 267 -19.34 3.68 1.04
C PRO A 267 -19.95 4.89 1.78
N ALA A 268 -21.27 4.87 2.03
CA ALA A 268 -21.94 5.94 2.77
C ALA A 268 -21.49 5.99 4.25
N LEU A 269 -21.30 4.84 4.89
CA LEU A 269 -20.80 4.80 6.27
C LEU A 269 -19.32 5.21 6.33
N MET A 270 -18.53 4.84 5.32
CA MET A 270 -17.12 5.24 5.22
C MET A 270 -16.92 6.75 5.14
N ALA A 271 -17.84 7.47 4.48
CA ALA A 271 -17.80 8.91 4.39
C ALA A 271 -18.05 9.65 5.73
N LEU A 272 -18.44 8.94 6.81
CA LEU A 272 -18.66 9.54 8.12
C LEU A 272 -17.32 9.74 8.87
N PRO A 273 -16.90 10.98 9.15
CA PRO A 273 -15.56 11.27 9.68
C PRO A 273 -15.28 10.72 11.10
N GLY A 274 -16.33 10.44 11.88
CA GLY A 274 -16.21 9.92 13.25
C GLY A 274 -16.29 8.39 13.35
N LEU A 275 -16.56 7.70 12.25
CA LEU A 275 -16.76 6.26 12.24
C LEU A 275 -15.45 5.55 11.89
N LEU A 276 -14.51 5.52 12.83
CA LEU A 276 -13.11 5.13 12.54
C LEU A 276 -12.75 3.72 13.01
N THR A 277 -13.40 3.23 14.06
CA THR A 277 -13.05 2.00 14.77
C THR A 277 -14.24 1.06 14.89
N LEU A 278 -13.98 -0.22 15.13
CA LEU A 278 -15.04 -1.20 15.41
C LEU A 278 -15.89 -0.76 16.60
N GLY A 279 -15.25 -0.23 17.64
CA GLY A 279 -15.96 0.26 18.82
C GLY A 279 -16.87 1.44 18.53
N THR A 280 -16.49 2.35 17.63
CA THR A 280 -17.40 3.43 17.19
C THR A 280 -18.62 2.89 16.44
N ALA A 281 -18.45 1.89 15.57
CA ALA A 281 -19.57 1.27 14.86
C ALA A 281 -20.56 0.58 15.80
N VAL A 282 -20.05 -0.20 16.76
CA VAL A 282 -20.86 -0.87 17.78
C VAL A 282 -21.64 0.14 18.62
N ARG A 283 -20.99 1.20 19.11
CA ARG A 283 -21.67 2.27 19.88
C ARG A 283 -22.77 2.97 19.08
N CYS A 284 -22.52 3.28 17.80
CA CYS A 284 -23.53 3.87 16.93
C CYS A 284 -24.76 2.95 16.78
N TRP A 285 -24.55 1.66 16.58
CA TRP A 285 -25.64 0.69 16.44
C TRP A 285 -26.44 0.48 17.73
N GLU A 286 -25.77 0.47 18.88
CA GLU A 286 -26.40 0.41 20.20
C GLU A 286 -27.27 1.64 20.45
N ALA A 287 -26.76 2.84 20.18
CA ALA A 287 -27.51 4.09 20.31
C ALA A 287 -28.72 4.19 19.35
N LEU A 288 -28.75 3.36 18.30
CA LEU A 288 -29.88 3.23 17.39
C LEU A 288 -30.93 2.21 17.85
N ALA A 289 -30.79 1.56 19.02
CA ALA A 289 -31.74 0.54 19.49
C ALA A 289 -33.20 1.03 19.51
N ALA A 290 -33.45 2.24 20.03
CA ALA A 290 -34.79 2.81 20.06
C ALA A 290 -35.36 3.07 18.65
N VAL A 291 -34.52 3.50 17.70
CA VAL A 291 -34.92 3.68 16.30
C VAL A 291 -35.26 2.33 15.67
N ARG A 292 -34.42 1.32 15.87
CA ARG A 292 -34.64 -0.05 15.37
C ARG A 292 -35.94 -0.65 15.91
N GLN A 293 -36.22 -0.50 17.21
CA GLN A 293 -37.48 -0.96 17.82
C GLN A 293 -38.71 -0.26 17.21
N LEU A 294 -38.64 1.06 17.01
CA LEU A 294 -39.73 1.83 16.39
C LEU A 294 -39.98 1.39 14.95
N VAL A 295 -38.93 1.15 14.17
CA VAL A 295 -39.02 0.65 12.79
C VAL A 295 -39.60 -0.76 12.75
N ALA A 296 -39.11 -1.66 13.62
CA ALA A 296 -39.56 -3.06 13.69
C ALA A 296 -41.03 -3.19 14.14
N SER A 297 -41.56 -2.21 14.89
CA SER A 297 -42.97 -2.18 15.30
C SER A 297 -43.96 -1.91 14.16
N LYS A 298 -43.48 -1.62 12.95
CA LYS A 298 -44.30 -1.32 11.78
C LYS A 298 -44.06 -2.33 10.65
N PRO A 299 -45.12 -2.69 9.89
CA PRO A 299 -44.94 -3.51 8.69
C PRO A 299 -44.09 -2.78 7.64
N ALA A 300 -43.38 -3.56 6.82
CA ALA A 300 -42.51 -3.03 5.78
C ALA A 300 -43.26 -2.08 4.84
N GLY A 301 -42.70 -0.89 4.57
CA GLY A 301 -43.33 0.14 3.72
C GLY A 301 -44.37 1.03 4.41
N ALA A 302 -44.75 0.77 5.66
CA ALA A 302 -45.78 1.54 6.38
C ALA A 302 -45.23 2.69 7.25
N LEU A 303 -43.99 3.14 7.00
CA LEU A 303 -43.33 4.16 7.81
C LEU A 303 -43.82 5.57 7.43
N GLY A 304 -44.88 6.02 8.10
CA GLY A 304 -45.43 7.36 7.87
C GLY A 304 -44.43 8.49 8.17
N PRO A 305 -44.59 9.66 7.54
CA PRO A 305 -43.62 10.76 7.57
C PRO A 305 -43.34 11.31 8.99
N ARG A 306 -44.35 11.30 9.87
CA ARG A 306 -44.20 11.71 11.27
C ARG A 306 -43.26 10.79 12.05
N LEU A 307 -43.38 9.48 11.82
CA LEU A 307 -42.54 8.49 12.50
C LEU A 307 -41.11 8.52 11.95
N ALA A 308 -40.96 8.62 10.62
CA ALA A 308 -39.65 8.80 9.99
C ALA A 308 -38.92 10.04 10.56
N ARG A 309 -39.62 11.18 10.69
CA ARG A 309 -39.07 12.38 11.32
C ARG A 309 -38.65 12.15 12.78
N ARG A 310 -39.45 11.43 13.57
CA ARG A 310 -39.11 11.08 14.95
C ARG A 310 -37.86 10.21 15.03
N CYS A 311 -37.76 9.18 14.19
CA CYS A 311 -36.58 8.32 14.08
C CYS A 311 -35.33 9.13 13.70
N THR A 312 -35.44 10.03 12.73
CA THR A 312 -34.34 10.91 12.32
C THR A 312 -33.91 11.86 13.45
N MET A 313 -34.85 12.42 14.22
CA MET A 313 -34.50 13.24 15.39
C MET A 313 -33.80 12.43 16.48
N GLN A 314 -34.23 11.20 16.72
CA GLN A 314 -33.58 10.29 17.67
C GLN A 314 -32.16 9.92 17.22
N TYR A 315 -31.98 9.62 15.93
CA TYR A 315 -30.67 9.36 15.34
C TYR A 315 -29.72 10.57 15.51
N LYS A 316 -30.19 11.79 15.22
CA LYS A 316 -29.41 13.03 15.44
C LYS A 316 -28.96 13.17 16.90
N ARG A 317 -29.88 12.93 17.84
CA ARG A 317 -29.64 13.10 19.28
C ARG A 317 -28.75 12.02 19.88
N SER A 318 -28.83 10.79 19.37
CA SER A 318 -28.22 9.61 20.00
C SER A 318 -26.92 9.15 19.33
N VAL A 319 -26.74 9.45 18.04
CA VAL A 319 -25.54 9.03 17.28
C VAL A 319 -24.76 10.20 16.74
N LEU A 320 -25.38 11.02 15.88
CA LEU A 320 -24.65 12.04 15.11
C LEU A 320 -23.94 13.03 16.02
N ARG A 321 -24.65 13.63 16.99
CA ARG A 321 -24.06 14.61 17.91
C ARG A 321 -23.15 14.00 18.99
N PRO A 322 -23.58 12.97 19.75
CA PRO A 322 -22.78 12.50 20.89
C PRO A 322 -21.63 11.56 20.50
N ILE A 323 -21.80 10.74 19.47
CA ILE A 323 -20.82 9.72 19.09
C ILE A 323 -19.97 10.21 17.92
N LEU A 324 -20.61 10.58 16.81
CA LEU A 324 -19.89 10.97 15.57
C LEU A 324 -19.47 12.45 15.54
N ARG A 325 -19.93 13.26 16.49
CA ARG A 325 -19.66 14.70 16.59
C ARG A 325 -20.05 15.50 15.33
N ILE A 326 -21.07 15.04 14.62
CA ILE A 326 -21.66 15.70 13.45
C ILE A 326 -22.84 16.56 13.90
N ALA A 327 -22.67 17.88 13.83
CA ALA A 327 -23.71 18.85 14.17
C ALA A 327 -24.65 19.16 13.00
N ASP A 328 -24.09 19.17 11.78
CA ASP A 328 -24.77 19.54 10.54
C ASP A 328 -25.10 18.30 9.69
N MET A 329 -26.37 18.16 9.32
CA MET A 329 -26.85 17.07 8.47
C MET A 329 -26.37 17.16 7.03
N ALA A 330 -26.00 18.34 6.55
CA ALA A 330 -25.47 18.49 5.19
C ALA A 330 -24.14 17.73 5.01
N ARG A 331 -23.44 17.41 6.11
CA ARG A 331 -22.22 16.59 6.11
C ARG A 331 -22.49 15.09 6.15
N VAL A 332 -23.75 14.68 6.29
CA VAL A 332 -24.16 13.27 6.31
C VAL A 332 -24.56 12.87 4.89
N PRO A 333 -24.03 11.74 4.37
CA PRO A 333 -24.41 11.23 3.05
C PRO A 333 -25.93 11.06 2.93
N PRO A 334 -26.53 11.34 1.75
CA PRO A 334 -27.98 11.30 1.54
C PRO A 334 -28.64 10.01 2.04
N GLU A 335 -27.99 8.86 1.82
CA GLU A 335 -28.43 7.52 2.20
C GLU A 335 -28.53 7.33 3.72
N LEU A 336 -27.88 8.20 4.50
CA LEU A 336 -27.81 8.15 5.95
C LEU A 336 -28.50 9.34 6.61
N GLN A 337 -29.16 10.23 5.85
CA GLN A 337 -29.86 11.39 6.43
C GLN A 337 -31.14 11.00 7.18
N SER A 338 -31.69 9.84 6.83
CA SER A 338 -32.89 9.25 7.42
C SER A 338 -32.53 8.31 8.57
N GLY A 339 -33.18 8.47 9.72
CA GLY A 339 -32.95 7.63 10.89
C GLY A 339 -33.20 6.13 10.65
N PRO A 340 -34.33 5.74 10.00
CA PRO A 340 -34.58 4.36 9.61
C PRO A 340 -33.50 3.78 8.68
N ASP A 341 -33.08 4.53 7.67
CA ASP A 341 -32.09 4.04 6.69
C ASP A 341 -30.70 3.91 7.33
N ALA A 342 -30.31 4.88 8.16
CA ALA A 342 -29.11 4.77 8.98
C ALA A 342 -29.15 3.53 9.89
N ALA A 343 -30.29 3.26 10.55
CA ALA A 343 -30.45 2.08 11.39
C ALA A 343 -30.32 0.76 10.61
N ALA A 344 -30.83 0.71 9.38
CA ALA A 344 -30.65 -0.43 8.49
C ALA A 344 -29.18 -0.61 8.09
N GLN A 345 -28.50 0.46 7.66
CA GLN A 345 -27.10 0.45 7.25
C GLN A 345 -26.16 0.03 8.40
N PHE A 346 -26.30 0.58 9.60
CA PHE A 346 -25.52 0.15 10.76
C PHE A 346 -25.81 -1.30 11.16
N SER A 347 -27.04 -1.79 10.98
CA SER A 347 -27.37 -3.20 11.26
C SER A 347 -26.73 -4.15 10.24
N ALA A 348 -26.74 -3.77 8.96
CA ALA A 348 -26.05 -4.52 7.90
C ALA A 348 -24.53 -4.54 8.12
N LEU A 349 -23.93 -3.41 8.52
CA LEU A 349 -22.51 -3.34 8.87
C LEU A 349 -22.15 -4.31 9.99
N LEU A 350 -22.90 -4.30 11.10
CA LEU A 350 -22.61 -5.21 12.22
C LEU A 350 -22.84 -6.68 11.87
N ALA A 351 -23.86 -7.00 11.06
CA ALA A 351 -24.05 -8.34 10.56
C ALA A 351 -22.86 -8.80 9.72
N ARG A 352 -22.33 -7.92 8.86
CA ARG A 352 -21.13 -8.20 8.05
C ARG A 352 -19.88 -8.40 8.89
N MET A 353 -19.71 -7.60 9.95
CA MET A 353 -18.60 -7.73 10.91
C MET A 353 -18.67 -9.07 11.66
N ALA A 354 -19.86 -9.45 12.15
CA ALA A 354 -20.06 -10.72 12.85
C ALA A 354 -19.79 -11.92 11.94
N ALA A 355 -20.28 -11.89 10.69
CA ALA A 355 -20.04 -12.95 9.71
C ALA A 355 -18.54 -13.15 9.39
N ALA A 356 -17.75 -12.08 9.45
CA ALA A 356 -16.31 -12.17 9.19
C ALA A 356 -15.51 -12.83 10.32
N CYS A 357 -16.03 -12.87 11.55
CA CYS A 357 -15.26 -13.25 12.74
C CYS A 357 -15.60 -14.63 13.30
N ALA A 358 -16.37 -15.46 12.58
CA ALA A 358 -16.73 -16.83 12.96
C ALA A 358 -17.31 -16.99 14.40
N GLU A 359 -17.82 -15.91 14.99
CA GLU A 359 -18.38 -15.87 16.35
C GLU A 359 -19.76 -15.21 16.31
N PRO A 360 -20.78 -15.82 16.95
CA PRO A 360 -22.14 -15.30 16.94
C PRO A 360 -22.27 -14.11 17.91
N GLY A 361 -21.98 -12.91 17.41
CA GLY A 361 -22.58 -11.68 17.92
C GLY A 361 -21.65 -10.70 18.63
N VAL A 362 -22.20 -9.50 18.83
CA VAL A 362 -21.54 -8.32 19.44
C VAL A 362 -20.98 -8.61 20.84
N ALA A 363 -21.48 -9.62 21.54
CA ALA A 363 -21.00 -10.03 22.85
C ALA A 363 -19.54 -10.52 22.84
N ALA A 364 -19.12 -11.23 21.79
CA ALA A 364 -17.74 -11.71 21.64
C ALA A 364 -16.71 -10.57 21.55
N TRP A 365 -17.14 -9.39 21.11
CA TRP A 365 -16.28 -8.22 20.97
C TRP A 365 -16.08 -7.46 22.29
N ARG A 366 -16.97 -7.66 23.26
CA ARG A 366 -17.01 -6.92 24.53
C ARG A 366 -16.25 -7.61 25.67
N GLY A 367 -15.96 -8.91 25.51
CA GLY A 367 -15.29 -9.74 26.52
C GLY A 367 -13.89 -9.24 26.80
#